data_AF-A0AB74QGJ1-F1
#
_entry.id   AF-A0AB74QGJ1-F1
#
_cell.length_a   1.000
_cell.length_b   1.000
_cell.length_c   1.000
_cell.angle_alpha   90.00
_cell.angle_beta   90.00
_cell.angle_gamma   90.00
#
_symmetry.space_group_name_H-M   'P 1'
#
loop_
_entity.id
_entity.type
_entity.pdbx_description
1 polymer ?
#
loop_
_entity_poly.entity_id
_entity_poly.type
_entity_poly.pdbx_seq_one_letter_code
_entity_poly.pdbx_strand_id
1 'polypeptide(L)'
;MKFNFYGITENLLDELSYESKLGKSLKNTLRKFNKDDIFKEIRNISRYLNTRKIDFKFPVSYRIKYYHSCLIKYDKYYPNMELNKLYLKFLKCN
;
A
#
# COMPACT_ATOMS: atom_id res chain seq x y z
N MET A 1 -13.11 15.27 19.04
CA MET A 1 -13.81 15.35 17.74
C MET A 1 -13.82 13.95 17.16
N LYS A 2 -14.95 13.40 16.72
CA LYS A 2 -14.97 12.09 16.04
C LYS A 2 -14.94 12.33 14.54
N PHE A 3 -13.86 11.93 13.86
CA PHE A 3 -13.79 11.99 12.41
C PHE A 3 -14.77 10.95 11.81
N ASN A 4 -15.70 11.43 10.97
CA ASN A 4 -16.60 10.60 10.19
C ASN A 4 -16.82 11.25 8.82
N PHE A 5 -16.24 10.66 7.78
CA PHE A 5 -16.37 11.13 6.40
C PHE A 5 -16.89 10.00 5.52
N TYR A 6 -18.12 10.12 5.02
CA TYR A 6 -18.79 9.08 4.21
C TYR A 6 -18.73 7.66 4.81
N GLY A 7 -18.82 7.54 6.13
CA GLY A 7 -18.76 6.25 6.83
C GLY A 7 -17.34 5.74 7.11
N ILE A 8 -16.30 6.51 6.77
CA ILE A 8 -14.92 6.29 7.22
C ILE A 8 -14.77 6.87 8.62
N THR A 9 -14.59 5.98 9.60
CA THR A 9 -14.32 6.33 11.00
C THR A 9 -12.83 6.22 11.31
N GLU A 10 -12.39 6.80 12.43
CA GLU A 10 -11.01 6.66 12.93
C GLU A 10 -10.63 5.17 13.11
N ASN A 11 -11.51 4.38 13.72
CA ASN A 11 -11.29 2.94 13.89
C ASN A 11 -11.08 2.22 12.54
N LEU A 12 -11.86 2.57 11.52
CA LEU A 12 -11.69 1.99 10.18
C LEU A 12 -10.34 2.37 9.57
N LEU A 13 -9.93 3.63 9.78
CA LEU A 13 -8.65 4.13 9.29
C LEU A 13 -7.49 3.42 10.00
N ASP A 14 -7.59 3.18 11.30
CA ASP A 14 -6.60 2.44 12.08
C ASP A 14 -6.52 0.97 11.64
N GLU A 15 -7.65 0.34 11.35
CA GLU A 15 -7.68 -1.03 10.81
C GLU A 15 -7.03 -1.14 9.43
N LEU A 16 -7.20 -0.13 8.58
CA LEU A 16 -6.60 -0.05 7.24
C LEU A 16 -5.14 0.40 7.28
N SER A 17 -4.73 1.08 8.34
CA SER A 17 -3.37 1.59 8.49
C SER A 17 -2.41 0.42 8.68
N TYR A 18 -1.48 0.31 7.74
CA TYR A 18 -0.39 -0.65 7.79
C TYR A 18 0.93 0.09 8.02
N GLU A 19 1.62 -0.26 9.10
CA GLU A 19 2.93 0.30 9.41
C GLU A 19 4.03 -0.45 8.64
N SER A 20 4.77 0.29 7.80
CA SER A 20 5.87 -0.24 7.00
C SER A 20 7.00 -0.81 7.87
N LYS A 21 7.46 -2.02 7.54
CA LYS A 21 8.57 -2.70 8.23
C LYS A 21 9.93 -2.53 7.56
N LEU A 22 10.03 -1.70 6.52
CA LEU A 22 11.28 -1.37 5.82
C LEU A 22 12.30 -0.53 6.62
N GLY A 23 11.95 -0.06 7.83
CA GLY A 23 12.87 0.68 8.71
C GLY A 23 13.37 2.02 8.17
N LYS A 24 12.79 2.52 7.07
CA LYS A 24 13.16 3.77 6.38
C LYS A 24 11.91 4.53 5.99
N SER A 25 12.01 5.86 6.00
CA SER A 25 10.92 6.72 5.51
C SER A 25 10.56 6.38 4.06
N LEU A 26 9.27 6.16 3.79
CA LEU A 26 8.74 5.87 2.45
C LEU A 26 8.85 7.06 1.47
N LYS A 27 9.20 8.25 1.97
CA LYS A 27 9.56 9.43 1.16
C LYS A 27 10.96 9.32 0.55
N ASN A 28 11.74 8.30 0.92
CA ASN A 28 13.00 8.01 0.27
C ASN A 28 12.81 7.43 -1.13
N THR A 29 13.82 7.61 -1.98
CA THR A 29 13.84 7.07 -3.35
C THR A 29 14.14 5.58 -3.39
N LEU A 30 13.69 4.89 -4.45
CA LEU A 30 13.80 3.43 -4.61
C LEU A 30 15.22 2.89 -4.45
N ARG A 31 16.26 3.64 -4.85
CA ARG A 31 17.66 3.22 -4.68
C ARG A 31 18.07 2.96 -3.22
N LYS A 32 17.36 3.53 -2.25
CA LYS A 32 17.67 3.36 -0.82
C LYS A 32 17.08 2.08 -0.23
N PHE A 33 16.35 1.31 -1.02
CA PHE A 33 15.65 0.10 -0.59
C PHE A 33 16.11 -1.11 -1.40
N ASN A 34 16.09 -2.28 -0.77
CA ASN A 34 16.25 -3.54 -1.47
C ASN A 34 14.94 -3.87 -2.22
N LYS A 35 15.06 -4.35 -3.46
CA LYS A 35 13.91 -4.71 -4.31
C LYS A 35 13.07 -5.82 -3.66
N ASP A 36 13.68 -6.88 -3.18
CA ASP A 36 13.00 -8.03 -2.59
C ASP A 36 12.24 -7.64 -1.31
N ASP A 37 12.83 -6.76 -0.50
CA ASP A 37 12.16 -6.22 0.68
C ASP A 37 10.90 -5.43 0.32
N ILE A 38 10.94 -4.61 -0.74
CA ILE A 38 9.75 -3.89 -1.23
C ILE A 38 8.65 -4.86 -1.65
N PHE A 39 8.99 -5.90 -2.42
CA PHE A 39 8.00 -6.87 -2.89
C PHE A 39 7.46 -7.75 -1.76
N LYS A 40 8.28 -8.08 -0.76
CA LYS A 40 7.86 -8.75 0.48
C LYS A 40 6.90 -7.86 1.28
N GLU A 41 7.18 -6.57 1.41
CA GLU A 41 6.32 -5.59 2.08
C GLU A 41 4.94 -5.52 1.39
N ILE A 42 4.90 -5.45 0.06
CA ILE A 42 3.64 -5.43 -0.70
C ILE A 42 2.81 -6.69 -0.44
N ARG A 43 3.45 -7.86 -0.41
CA ARG A 43 2.77 -9.12 -0.07
C ARG A 43 2.22 -9.09 1.35
N ASN A 44 2.96 -8.52 2.30
CA ASN A 44 2.52 -8.35 3.68
C ASN A 44 1.33 -7.41 3.79
N ILE A 45 1.34 -6.26 3.10
CA ILE A 45 0.21 -5.34 3.00
C ILE A 45 -1.02 -6.06 2.43
N SER A 46 -0.85 -6.82 1.34
CA SER A 46 -1.95 -7.60 0.75
C SER A 46 -2.56 -8.56 1.75
N ARG A 47 -1.71 -9.30 2.46
CA ARG A 47 -2.16 -10.30 3.43
C ARG A 47 -2.86 -9.63 4.60
N TYR A 48 -2.28 -8.57 5.14
CA TYR A 48 -2.83 -7.78 6.24
C TYR A 48 -4.23 -7.26 5.91
N LEU A 49 -4.39 -6.65 4.74
CA LEU A 49 -5.67 -6.11 4.31
C LEU A 49 -6.67 -7.25 4.06
N ASN A 50 -6.30 -8.31 3.34
CA ASN A 50 -7.19 -9.46 3.07
C ASN A 50 -7.62 -10.22 4.35
N THR A 51 -6.78 -10.26 5.39
CA THR A 51 -7.13 -10.91 6.66
C THR A 51 -8.17 -10.12 7.45
N ARG A 52 -8.22 -8.80 7.26
CA ARG A 52 -9.23 -7.96 7.87
C ARG A 52 -10.45 -7.99 6.95
N LYS A 53 -11.49 -8.71 7.35
CA LYS A 53 -12.80 -8.70 6.67
C LYS A 53 -13.48 -7.34 6.90
N ILE A 54 -12.88 -6.29 6.37
CA ILE A 54 -13.32 -4.92 6.55
C ILE A 54 -14.61 -4.75 5.76
N ASP A 55 -15.72 -4.62 6.48
CA ASP A 55 -17.02 -4.37 5.89
C ASP A 55 -17.16 -2.86 5.67
N PHE A 56 -16.78 -2.42 4.47
CA PHE A 56 -16.98 -1.04 4.09
C PHE A 56 -18.49 -0.80 3.92
N LYS A 57 -19.02 0.25 4.55
CA LYS A 57 -20.42 0.70 4.36
C LYS A 57 -20.74 1.14 2.92
N PHE A 58 -19.75 1.15 2.04
CA PHE A 58 -19.82 1.51 0.63
C PHE A 58 -18.95 0.52 -0.17
N PRO A 59 -19.22 0.27 -1.46
CA PRO A 59 -18.51 -0.73 -2.24
C PRO A 59 -17.10 -0.26 -2.59
N VAL A 60 -16.18 -0.33 -1.63
CA VAL A 60 -14.74 -0.12 -1.87
C VAL A 60 -14.12 -1.44 -2.23
N SER A 61 -13.62 -1.53 -3.46
CA SER A 61 -12.73 -2.63 -3.82
C SER A 61 -11.30 -2.11 -3.85
N TYR A 62 -10.46 -2.55 -2.92
CA TYR A 62 -9.02 -2.37 -3.05
C TYR A 62 -8.40 -3.67 -3.55
N ARG A 63 -7.48 -3.58 -4.50
CA ARG A 63 -6.71 -4.72 -4.98
C ARG A 63 -5.26 -4.33 -5.24
N ILE A 64 -4.34 -5.20 -4.84
CA ILE A 64 -2.95 -5.12 -5.27
C ILE A 64 -2.82 -5.72 -6.69
N LYS A 65 -2.14 -4.98 -7.57
CA LYS A 65 -1.88 -5.43 -8.95
C LYS A 65 -1.05 -6.71 -8.97
N TYR A 66 -1.19 -7.46 -10.07
CA TYR A 66 -0.43 -8.68 -10.29
C TYR A 66 1.09 -8.44 -10.25
N TYR A 67 1.84 -9.42 -9.74
CA TYR A 67 3.29 -9.30 -9.48
C TYR A 67 4.07 -8.76 -10.69
N HIS A 68 3.84 -9.32 -11.88
CA HIS A 68 4.52 -8.87 -13.10
C HIS A 68 4.22 -7.41 -13.47
N SER A 69 3.00 -6.93 -13.22
CA SER A 69 2.65 -5.52 -13.45
C SER A 69 3.38 -4.60 -12.46
N CYS A 70 3.56 -5.04 -11.22
CA CYS A 70 4.34 -4.32 -10.22
C CYS A 70 5.83 -4.30 -10.59
N LEU A 71 6.38 -5.41 -11.11
CA LEU A 71 7.76 -5.50 -11.58
C LEU A 71 8.06 -4.51 -12.71
N ILE A 72 7.23 -4.50 -13.75
CA ILE A 72 7.39 -3.58 -14.90
C ILE A 72 7.40 -2.12 -14.45
N LYS A 73 6.53 -1.77 -13.49
CA LYS A 73 6.48 -0.41 -12.94
C LYS A 73 7.68 -0.10 -12.06
N TYR A 74 8.12 -1.05 -11.23
CA TYR A 74 9.32 -0.89 -10.44
C TYR A 74 10.50 -0.55 -11.37
N ASP A 75 10.73 -1.37 -12.39
CA ASP A 75 11.85 -1.19 -13.32
C ASP A 75 11.74 0.13 -14.10
N LYS A 76 10.53 0.56 -14.48
CA LYS A 76 10.28 1.85 -15.14
C LYS A 76 10.60 3.07 -14.27
N TYR A 77 10.42 2.99 -12.96
CA TYR A 77 10.52 4.13 -12.04
C TYR A 77 11.79 4.12 -11.17
N TYR A 78 12.51 2.99 -11.16
CA TYR A 78 13.82 2.89 -10.56
C TYR A 78 14.82 3.82 -11.28
N PRO A 79 15.78 4.47 -10.59
CA PRO A 79 16.00 4.48 -9.14
C PRO A 79 15.32 5.63 -8.36
N ASN A 80 14.72 6.59 -9.06
CA ASN A 80 14.52 7.95 -8.53
C ASN A 80 13.14 8.21 -7.92
N MET A 81 12.13 7.37 -8.18
CA MET A 81 10.81 7.57 -7.61
C MET A 81 10.81 7.35 -6.09
N GLU A 82 9.97 8.07 -5.35
CA GLU A 82 9.73 7.79 -3.94
C GLU A 82 8.88 6.53 -3.76
N LEU A 83 9.16 5.75 -2.73
CA LEU A 83 8.48 4.46 -2.52
C LEU A 83 6.98 4.62 -2.22
N ASN A 84 6.57 5.66 -1.49
CA ASN A 84 5.16 6.00 -1.26
C ASN A 84 4.37 6.17 -2.57
N LYS A 85 4.95 6.89 -3.55
CA LYS A 85 4.35 7.14 -4.86
C LYS A 85 4.29 5.84 -5.66
N LEU A 86 5.31 4.99 -5.57
CA LEU A 86 5.30 3.69 -6.22
C LEU A 86 4.19 2.78 -5.66
N TYR A 87 3.98 2.75 -4.34
CA TYR A 87 2.90 1.97 -3.72
C TYR A 87 1.51 2.38 -4.20
N LEU A 88 1.25 3.67 -4.36
CA LEU A 88 0.00 4.15 -4.97
C LEU A 88 -0.18 3.62 -6.41
N LYS A 89 0.91 3.34 -7.15
CA LYS A 89 0.84 2.73 -8.49
C LYS A 89 0.61 1.21 -8.46
N PHE A 90 0.92 0.53 -7.36
CA PHE A 90 0.68 -0.90 -7.16
C PHE A 90 -0.74 -1.19 -6.67
N LEU A 91 -1.28 -0.30 -5.84
CA LEU A 91 -2.67 -0.33 -5.45
C LEU A 91 -3.56 0.08 -6.63
N LYS A 92 -4.75 -0.51 -6.69
CA LYS A 92 -5.85 -0.05 -7.52
C LYS A 92 -7.10 -0.08 -6.62
N CYS A 93 -7.71 1.08 -6.44
CA CYS A 93 -9.04 1.18 -5.86
C CYS A 93 -10.00 1.33 -7.02
N ASN A 94 -11.05 0.50 -7.10
CA ASN A 94 -12.22 0.76 -7.93
C ASN A 94 -13.43 0.97 -7.04
#